data_AF-A0A1G9QV82-F1
#
_entry.id   AF-A0A1G9QV82-F1
#
_cell.length_a   1.000
_cell.length_b   1.000
_cell.length_c   1.000
_cell.angle_alpha   90.00
_cell.angle_beta   90.00
_cell.angle_gamma   90.00
#
_symmetry.space_group_name_H-M   'P 1'
#
loop_
_entity.id
_entity.type
_entity.pdbx_description
1 polymer ?
#
loop_
_entity_poly.entity_id
_entity_poly.type
_entity_poly.pdbx_seq_one_letter_code
_entity_poly.pdbx_strand_id
1 'polypeptide(L)'
;MDKQKVGFRMREKRKERKLTQADFAKEAGISTSYYASLEQGKNSPSLDLLARIAKALDVSVLYLLNDRIDDMESRVEAEAERLKSLFKNIPKNQLDVAEGLITQAARLRILLDDNWKDILENGEYEKFSQSENQVPYDRKRPIVENYDNRDKTYQSIIKQLTDLLPQPKNDRKSKLLGR
;
A
#
# COMPACT_ATOMS: atom_id res chain seq x y z
N MET A 1 5.79 13.07 10.98
CA MET A 1 6.01 12.02 11.98
C MET A 1 4.78 11.95 12.85
N ASP A 2 3.89 11.02 12.53
CA ASP A 2 2.77 10.70 13.40
C ASP A 2 3.28 9.96 14.65
N LYS A 3 3.33 10.66 15.78
CA LYS A 3 3.86 10.13 17.04
C LYS A 3 3.06 8.94 17.57
N GLN A 4 1.76 8.81 17.24
CA GLN A 4 0.98 7.65 17.66
C GLN A 4 1.41 6.40 16.90
N LYS A 5 1.62 6.53 15.58
CA LYS A 5 2.09 5.43 14.73
C LYS A 5 3.50 4.99 15.09
N VAL A 6 4.41 5.95 15.33
CA VAL A 6 5.77 5.65 15.81
C VAL A 6 5.72 4.89 17.15
N GLY A 7 4.96 5.39 18.12
CA GLY A 7 4.79 4.73 19.42
C GLY A 7 4.21 3.32 19.32
N PHE A 8 3.23 3.13 18.43
CA PHE A 8 2.65 1.83 18.14
C PHE A 8 3.67 0.83 17.59
N ARG A 9 4.47 1.22 16.59
CA ARG A 9 5.52 0.35 16.00
C ARG A 9 6.62 0.01 17.02
N MET A 10 7.00 0.97 17.86
CA MET A 10 7.93 0.71 18.98
C MET A 10 7.37 -0.36 19.92
N ARG A 11 6.08 -0.27 20.26
CA ARG A 11 5.40 -1.22 21.14
C ARG A 11 5.31 -2.62 20.55
N GLU A 12 4.91 -2.73 19.29
CA GLU A 12 4.80 -4.02 18.61
C GLU A 12 6.15 -4.71 18.53
N LYS A 13 7.20 -4.00 18.10
CA LYS A 13 8.54 -4.58 18.01
C LYS A 13 9.10 -5.00 19.37
N ARG A 14 8.83 -4.23 20.43
CA ARG A 14 9.19 -4.64 21.79
C ARG A 14 8.47 -5.92 22.22
N LYS A 15 7.17 -6.03 21.94
CA LYS A 15 6.38 -7.22 22.27
C LYS A 15 6.81 -8.47 21.49
N GLU A 16 7.18 -8.32 20.22
CA GLU A 16 7.76 -9.42 19.42
C GLU A 16 9.02 -9.98 20.09
N ARG A 17 9.83 -9.09 20.68
CA ARG A 17 11.01 -9.46 21.47
C ARG A 17 10.69 -9.91 22.90
N LYS A 18 9.42 -9.95 23.29
CA LYS A 18 8.92 -10.35 24.62
C LYS A 18 9.49 -9.54 25.79
N LEU A 19 9.87 -8.28 25.55
CA LEU A 19 10.43 -7.39 26.58
C LEU A 19 9.32 -6.60 27.28
N THR A 20 9.45 -6.34 28.58
CA THR A 20 8.60 -5.35 29.26
C THR A 20 9.04 -3.92 28.92
N GLN A 21 8.21 -2.92 29.21
CA GLN A 21 8.62 -1.51 29.06
C GLN A 21 9.82 -1.17 29.94
N ALA A 22 9.95 -1.79 31.11
CA ALA A 22 11.08 -1.58 32.00
C ALA A 22 12.38 -2.19 31.43
N ASP A 23 12.29 -3.41 30.90
CA ASP A 23 13.44 -4.10 30.30
C ASP A 23 13.99 -3.31 29.11
N PHE A 24 13.11 -2.91 28.20
CA PHE A 24 13.52 -2.17 27.02
C PHE A 24 14.02 -0.75 27.34
N ALA A 25 13.38 -0.05 28.29
CA ALA A 25 13.84 1.28 28.70
C ALA A 25 15.27 1.24 29.26
N LYS A 26 15.61 0.19 30.02
CA LYS A 26 16.97 -0.06 30.51
C LYS A 26 17.94 -0.29 29.36
N GLU A 27 17.58 -1.10 28.37
CA GLU A 27 18.38 -1.38 27.17
C GLU A 27 18.62 -0.11 26.33
N ALA A 28 17.59 0.72 26.17
CA ALA A 28 17.66 1.97 25.41
C ALA A 28 18.31 3.14 26.19
N GLY A 29 18.63 2.94 27.47
CA GLY A 29 19.24 3.96 28.34
C GLY A 29 18.32 5.16 28.61
N ILE A 30 17.02 4.91 28.81
CA ILE A 30 16.02 5.94 29.12
C ILE A 30 15.13 5.51 30.29
N SER A 31 14.38 6.45 30.89
CA SER A 31 13.46 6.10 31.97
C SER A 31 12.25 5.32 31.45
N THR A 32 11.75 4.38 32.24
CA THR A 32 10.57 3.57 31.91
C THR A 32 9.33 4.43 31.69
N SER A 33 9.14 5.49 32.48
CA SER A 33 8.03 6.44 32.33
C SER A 33 8.10 7.20 31.00
N TYR A 34 9.30 7.61 30.60
CA TYR A 34 9.50 8.30 29.33
C TYR A 34 9.31 7.36 28.15
N TYR A 35 9.85 6.13 28.21
CA TYR A 35 9.59 5.14 27.16
C TYR A 35 8.09 4.82 27.01
N ALA A 36 7.38 4.66 28.13
CA ALA A 36 5.93 4.44 28.11
C ALA A 36 5.17 5.62 27.48
N SER A 37 5.61 6.87 27.70
CA SER A 37 4.99 8.03 27.07
C SER A 37 5.28 8.14 25.58
N LEU A 38 6.43 7.62 25.11
CA LEU A 38 6.73 7.46 23.68
C LEU A 38 5.82 6.42 23.03
N GLU A 39 5.66 5.23 23.64
CA GLU A 39 4.76 4.18 23.10
C GLU A 39 3.29 4.63 23.00
N GLN A 40 2.85 5.48 23.93
CA GLN A 40 1.51 6.05 23.93
C GLN A 40 1.34 7.20 22.93
N GLY A 41 2.40 7.62 22.24
CA GLY A 41 2.40 8.79 21.36
C GLY A 41 2.15 10.11 22.10
N LYS A 42 2.36 10.17 23.42
CA LYS A 42 2.24 11.41 24.19
C LYS A 42 3.41 12.34 23.87
N ASN A 43 4.63 11.77 23.88
CA ASN A 43 5.87 12.45 23.56
C ASN A 43 6.40 12.03 22.19
N SER A 44 7.09 12.95 21.51
CA SER A 44 7.86 12.68 20.29
C SER A 44 9.35 12.59 20.65
N PRO A 45 10.07 11.51 20.28
CA PRO A 45 11.50 11.44 20.51
C PRO A 45 12.24 12.37 19.53
N SER A 46 13.44 12.84 19.91
CA SER A 46 14.36 13.46 18.96
C SER A 46 14.87 12.41 17.95
N LEU A 47 15.42 12.84 16.82
CA LEU A 47 15.97 11.92 15.82
C LEU A 47 17.08 11.04 16.39
N ASP A 48 17.97 11.60 17.21
CA ASP A 48 19.07 10.85 17.85
C ASP A 48 18.54 9.79 18.83
N LEU A 49 17.52 10.13 19.60
CA LEU A 49 16.88 9.18 20.51
C LEU A 49 16.15 8.09 19.72
N LEU A 50 15.42 8.47 18.68
CA LEU A 50 14.73 7.53 17.80
C LEU A 50 15.71 6.57 17.13
N ALA A 51 16.89 7.05 16.71
CA ALA A 51 17.95 6.21 16.16
C ALA A 51 18.50 5.21 17.19
N ARG A 52 18.70 5.64 18.44
CA ARG A 52 19.09 4.74 19.54
C ARG A 52 18.03 3.69 19.83
N ILE A 53 16.76 4.09 19.87
CA ILE A 53 15.63 3.19 20.09
C ILE A 53 15.51 2.18 18.93
N ALA A 54 15.61 2.64 17.68
CA ALA A 54 15.55 1.78 16.50
C ALA A 54 16.68 0.74 16.53
N LYS A 55 17.91 1.17 16.84
CA LYS A 55 19.06 0.28 17.02
C LYS A 55 18.82 -0.74 18.14
N ALA A 56 18.32 -0.29 19.29
CA ALA A 56 18.01 -1.17 20.40
C ALA A 56 16.91 -2.18 20.03
N LEU A 57 15.91 -1.79 19.22
CA LEU A 57 14.84 -2.66 18.73
C LEU A 57 15.24 -3.58 17.56
N ASP A 58 16.46 -3.43 17.04
CA ASP A 58 16.96 -4.10 15.83
C ASP A 58 16.07 -3.84 14.60
N VAL A 59 15.74 -2.55 14.38
CA VAL A 59 15.00 -2.08 13.22
C VAL A 59 15.63 -0.81 12.64
N SER A 60 15.31 -0.49 11.40
CA SER A 60 15.72 0.79 10.81
C SER A 60 14.90 1.94 11.41
N VAL A 61 15.47 3.15 11.44
CA VAL A 61 14.70 4.37 11.80
C VAL A 61 13.52 4.55 10.85
N LEU A 62 13.72 4.23 9.57
CA LEU A 62 12.69 4.30 8.54
C LEU A 62 11.49 3.39 8.86
N TYR A 63 11.72 2.21 9.45
CA TYR A 63 10.64 1.33 9.89
C TYR A 63 9.76 2.01 10.96
N LEU A 64 10.36 2.64 11.97
CA LEU A 64 9.60 3.34 13.01
C LEU A 64 8.83 4.54 12.44
N LEU A 65 9.43 5.23 11.48
CA LEU A 65 8.86 6.40 10.81
C LEU A 65 7.91 6.08 9.65
N ASN A 66 7.58 4.80 9.40
CA ASN A 66 6.99 4.36 8.13
C ASN A 66 5.52 4.76 7.91
N ASP A 67 5.23 6.05 7.98
CA ASP A 67 3.92 6.68 7.76
C ASP A 67 3.38 6.41 6.34
N ARG A 68 4.28 6.08 5.40
CA ARG A 68 3.94 5.75 4.01
C ARG A 68 3.18 4.43 3.89
N ILE A 69 3.54 3.39 4.66
CA ILE A 69 2.79 2.12 4.61
C ILE A 69 1.37 2.36 5.10
N ASP A 70 1.21 3.02 6.24
CA ASP A 70 -0.12 3.26 6.81
C ASP A 70 -0.97 4.17 5.92
N ASP A 71 -0.39 5.18 5.28
CA ASP A 71 -1.09 6.01 4.28
C ASP A 71 -1.56 5.17 3.09
N MET A 72 -0.65 4.33 2.55
CA MET A 72 -0.96 3.46 1.43
C MET A 72 -2.04 2.43 1.78
N GLU A 73 -1.94 1.77 2.94
CA GLU A 73 -2.96 0.83 3.42
C GLU A 73 -4.30 1.52 3.63
N SER A 74 -4.33 2.72 4.22
CA SER A 74 -5.57 3.48 4.39
C SER A 74 -6.21 3.85 3.05
N ARG A 75 -5.41 4.25 2.05
CA ARG A 75 -5.90 4.54 0.69
C ARG A 75 -6.43 3.28 0.00
N VAL A 76 -5.74 2.15 0.18
CA VAL A 76 -6.16 0.85 -0.37
C VAL A 76 -7.46 0.40 0.26
N GLU A 77 -7.63 0.52 1.58
CA GLU A 77 -8.86 0.15 2.28
C GLU A 77 -10.05 0.98 1.79
N ALA A 78 -9.87 2.30 1.68
CA ALA A 78 -10.91 3.19 1.16
C ALA A 78 -11.33 2.83 -0.28
N GLU A 79 -10.36 2.50 -1.13
CA GLU A 79 -10.65 2.07 -2.51
C GLU A 79 -11.30 0.67 -2.56
N ALA A 80 -10.90 -0.24 -1.69
CA ALA A 80 -11.51 -1.57 -1.58
C ALA A 80 -12.99 -1.45 -1.19
N GLU A 81 -13.33 -0.61 -0.21
CA GLU A 81 -14.72 -0.34 0.18
C GLU A 81 -15.53 0.28 -0.97
N ARG A 82 -14.94 1.22 -1.72
CA ARG A 82 -15.58 1.78 -2.93
C ARG A 82 -15.89 0.69 -3.95
N LEU A 83 -14.93 -0.20 -4.23
CA LEU A 83 -15.10 -1.29 -5.18
C LEU A 83 -16.12 -2.34 -4.70
N LYS A 84 -16.11 -2.71 -3.40
CA LYS A 84 -17.14 -3.58 -2.80
C LYS A 84 -18.54 -3.01 -3.02
N SER A 85 -18.71 -1.70 -2.84
CA SER A 85 -19.99 -1.03 -3.08
C SER A 85 -20.44 -1.10 -4.56
N LEU A 86 -19.50 -0.92 -5.50
CA LEU A 86 -19.78 -1.02 -6.94
C LEU A 86 -20.14 -2.45 -7.38
N PHE A 87 -19.48 -3.46 -6.80
CA PHE A 87 -19.65 -4.86 -7.16
C PHE A 87 -20.56 -5.64 -6.18
N LYS A 88 -21.37 -4.96 -5.37
CA LYS A 88 -22.25 -5.57 -4.35
C LYS A 88 -23.27 -6.57 -4.87
N ASN A 89 -23.57 -6.55 -6.16
CA ASN A 89 -24.55 -7.42 -6.81
C ASN A 89 -23.94 -8.73 -7.33
N ILE A 90 -22.66 -9.00 -7.06
CA ILE A 90 -22.04 -10.28 -7.40
C ILE A 90 -22.78 -11.44 -6.67
N PRO A 91 -23.11 -12.53 -7.36
CA PRO A 91 -23.76 -13.69 -6.76
C PRO A 91 -22.99 -14.26 -5.56
N LYS A 92 -23.73 -14.72 -4.53
CA LYS A 92 -23.14 -15.21 -3.27
C LYS A 92 -22.08 -16.30 -3.44
N ASN A 93 -22.25 -17.18 -4.43
CA ASN A 93 -21.33 -18.28 -4.72
C ASN A 93 -19.99 -17.84 -5.35
N GLN A 94 -19.83 -16.55 -5.65
CA GLN A 94 -18.62 -15.97 -6.27
C GLN A 94 -17.94 -14.94 -5.35
N LEU A 95 -18.44 -14.74 -4.13
CA LEU A 95 -17.98 -13.68 -3.23
C LEU A 95 -16.51 -13.83 -2.83
N ASP A 96 -16.05 -15.04 -2.50
CA ASP A 96 -14.66 -15.25 -2.06
C ASP A 96 -13.66 -14.86 -3.17
N VAL A 97 -13.96 -15.23 -4.41
CA VAL A 97 -13.13 -14.86 -5.57
C VAL A 97 -13.20 -13.36 -5.84
N ALA A 98 -14.40 -12.78 -5.75
CA ALA A 98 -14.61 -11.36 -5.96
C ALA A 98 -13.90 -10.51 -4.90
N GLU A 99 -13.91 -10.92 -3.64
CA GLU A 99 -13.25 -10.19 -2.55
C GLU A 99 -11.73 -10.12 -2.78
N GLY A 100 -11.11 -11.26 -3.12
CA GLY A 100 -9.68 -11.28 -3.47
C GLY A 100 -9.34 -10.37 -4.66
N LEU A 101 -10.15 -10.41 -5.72
CA LEU A 101 -9.98 -9.55 -6.90
C LEU A 101 -10.17 -8.06 -6.56
N ILE A 102 -11.16 -7.72 -5.72
CA ILE A 102 -11.40 -6.35 -5.27
C ILE A 102 -10.19 -5.81 -4.49
N THR A 103 -9.65 -6.59 -3.55
CA THR A 103 -8.45 -6.18 -2.79
C THR A 103 -7.26 -5.93 -3.72
N GLN A 104 -7.04 -6.78 -4.72
CA GLN A 104 -5.94 -6.59 -5.67
C GLN A 104 -6.18 -5.38 -6.60
N ALA A 105 -7.40 -5.18 -7.07
CA ALA A 105 -7.77 -3.99 -7.86
C ALA A 105 -7.52 -2.71 -7.07
N ALA A 106 -7.87 -2.67 -5.78
CA ALA A 106 -7.64 -1.52 -4.93
C ALA A 106 -6.14 -1.20 -4.77
N ARG A 107 -5.31 -2.22 -4.51
CA ARG A 107 -3.84 -2.07 -4.43
C ARG A 107 -3.26 -1.52 -5.73
N LEU A 108 -3.66 -2.10 -6.87
CA LEU A 108 -3.19 -1.65 -8.18
C LEU A 108 -3.62 -0.22 -8.46
N ARG A 109 -4.85 0.17 -8.10
CA ARG A 109 -5.35 1.53 -8.31
C ARG A 109 -4.50 2.56 -7.58
N ILE A 110 -4.18 2.32 -6.30
CA ILE A 110 -3.33 3.21 -5.51
C ILE A 110 -1.91 3.31 -6.09
N LEU A 111 -1.34 2.18 -6.52
CA LEU A 111 -0.02 2.16 -7.18
C LEU A 111 -0.04 2.93 -8.51
N LEU A 112 -1.08 2.77 -9.32
CA LEU A 112 -1.24 3.47 -10.59
C LEU A 112 -1.32 4.98 -10.38
N ASP A 113 -2.10 5.44 -9.40
CA ASP A 113 -2.19 6.87 -9.08
C ASP A 113 -0.82 7.44 -8.68
N ASP A 114 -0.03 6.70 -7.88
CA ASP A 114 1.31 7.13 -7.46
C ASP A 114 2.31 7.10 -8.62
N ASN A 115 2.26 6.09 -9.47
CA ASN A 115 3.05 6.02 -10.70
C ASN A 115 2.72 7.19 -11.63
N TRP A 116 1.44 7.51 -11.81
CA TRP A 116 1.00 8.60 -12.68
C TRP A 116 1.50 9.96 -12.19
N LYS A 117 1.46 10.22 -10.88
CA LYS A 117 2.03 11.42 -10.27
C LYS A 117 3.53 11.55 -10.57
N ASP A 118 4.30 10.48 -10.39
CA ASP A 118 5.73 10.50 -10.71
C ASP A 118 5.99 10.77 -12.19
N ILE A 119 5.23 10.13 -13.09
CA ILE A 119 5.36 10.35 -14.54
C ILE A 119 5.02 11.80 -14.91
N LEU A 120 4.00 12.38 -14.28
CA LEU A 120 3.63 13.78 -14.49
C LEU A 120 4.74 14.75 -14.04
N GLU A 121 5.39 14.45 -12.91
CA GLU A 121 6.45 15.30 -12.34
C GLU A 121 7.79 15.14 -13.06
N ASN A 122 8.16 13.92 -13.42
CA ASN A 122 9.51 13.57 -13.87
C ASN A 122 9.58 13.16 -15.36
N GLY A 123 8.44 13.11 -16.04
CA GLY A 123 8.33 12.68 -17.43
C GLY A 123 8.48 11.18 -17.63
N GLU A 124 8.26 10.74 -18.88
CA GLU A 124 8.33 9.32 -19.26
C GLU A 124 9.75 8.86 -19.63
N TYR A 125 10.61 9.78 -20.03
CA TYR A 125 11.96 9.51 -20.55
C TYR A 125 13.01 10.24 -19.71
N GLU A 126 14.17 9.61 -19.58
CA GLU A 126 15.36 10.21 -18.96
C GLU A 126 16.57 10.09 -19.90
N LYS A 127 17.50 11.03 -19.80
CA LYS A 127 18.80 10.90 -20.47
C LYS A 127 19.63 9.84 -19.76
N PHE A 128 20.14 8.87 -20.52
CA PHE A 128 20.94 7.78 -20.00
C PHE A 128 22.24 7.62 -20.79
N SER A 129 23.33 7.32 -20.09
CA SER A 129 24.63 6.96 -20.67
C SER A 129 25.33 5.90 -19.82
N GLN A 130 26.01 4.95 -20.46
CA GLN A 130 26.75 3.87 -19.77
C GLN A 130 28.22 4.21 -19.55
N SER A 131 28.74 5.26 -20.18
CA SER A 131 30.13 5.72 -20.01
C SER A 131 30.24 7.22 -20.26
N GLU A 132 31.28 7.85 -19.71
CA GLU A 132 31.53 9.28 -19.91
C GLU A 132 31.75 9.65 -21.38
N ASN A 133 32.21 8.70 -22.20
CA ASN A 133 32.50 8.89 -23.62
C ASN A 133 31.29 8.63 -24.54
N GLN A 134 30.15 8.19 -24.00
CA GLN A 134 28.95 7.92 -24.77
C GLN A 134 27.98 9.11 -24.69
N VAL A 135 27.48 9.56 -25.85
CA VAL A 135 26.44 10.60 -25.92
C VAL A 135 25.16 10.09 -25.25
N PRO A 136 24.61 10.81 -24.25
CA PRO A 136 23.38 10.41 -23.59
C PRO A 136 22.19 10.36 -24.56
N TYR A 137 21.38 9.31 -24.47
CA TYR A 137 20.17 9.11 -25.28
C TYR A 137 18.92 9.02 -24.40
N ASP A 138 17.75 9.21 -24.99
CA ASP A 138 16.47 9.10 -24.27
C ASP A 138 16.12 7.62 -24.02
N ARG A 139 15.90 7.29 -22.75
CA ARG A 139 15.47 5.97 -22.31
C ARG A 139 14.15 6.08 -21.56
N LYS A 140 13.20 5.20 -21.87
CA LYS A 140 11.96 5.09 -21.09
C LYS A 140 12.28 4.72 -19.64
N ARG A 141 11.76 5.49 -18.69
CA ARG A 141 11.99 5.24 -17.26
C ARG A 141 11.28 3.94 -16.84
N PRO A 142 11.89 3.08 -16.00
CA PRO A 142 11.28 1.82 -15.56
C PRO A 142 9.90 1.99 -14.90
N ILE A 143 9.66 3.16 -14.29
CA ILE A 143 8.38 3.47 -13.66
C ILE A 143 7.21 3.53 -14.65
N VAL A 144 7.46 3.92 -15.91
CA VAL A 144 6.45 3.96 -16.96
C VAL A 144 6.09 2.55 -17.41
N GLU A 145 7.09 1.67 -17.55
CA GLU A 145 6.84 0.26 -17.86
C GLU A 145 6.04 -0.43 -16.73
N ASN A 146 6.37 -0.11 -15.47
CA ASN A 146 5.60 -0.57 -14.32
C ASN A 146 4.14 -0.07 -14.37
N TYR A 147 3.92 1.20 -14.72
CA TYR A 147 2.58 1.76 -14.88
C TYR A 147 1.79 1.00 -15.94
N ASP A 148 2.35 0.84 -17.14
CA ASP A 148 1.69 0.16 -18.26
C ASP A 148 1.29 -1.29 -17.92
N ASN A 149 2.19 -2.02 -17.24
CA ASN A 149 1.95 -3.40 -16.84
C ASN A 149 0.89 -3.51 -15.73
N ARG A 150 0.93 -2.59 -14.75
CA ARG A 150 -0.08 -2.50 -13.69
C ARG A 150 -1.45 -2.14 -14.25
N ASP A 151 -1.52 -1.21 -15.21
CA ASP A 151 -2.78 -0.78 -15.81
C ASP A 151 -3.43 -1.93 -16.56
N LYS A 152 -2.68 -2.64 -17.42
CA LYS A 152 -3.18 -3.86 -18.09
C LYS A 152 -3.74 -4.89 -17.10
N THR A 153 -3.03 -5.11 -16.00
CA THR A 153 -3.46 -6.04 -14.95
C THR A 153 -4.74 -5.55 -14.25
N TYR A 154 -4.80 -4.25 -13.92
CA TYR A 154 -5.97 -3.61 -13.33
C TYR A 154 -7.20 -3.71 -14.24
N GLN A 155 -7.06 -3.36 -15.52
CA GLN A 155 -8.14 -3.49 -16.52
C GLN A 155 -8.64 -4.94 -16.62
N SER A 156 -7.73 -5.93 -16.56
CA SER A 156 -8.09 -7.35 -16.57
C SER A 156 -8.93 -7.74 -15.34
N ILE A 157 -8.51 -7.31 -14.14
CA ILE A 157 -9.26 -7.59 -12.90
C ILE A 157 -10.62 -6.90 -12.91
N ILE A 158 -10.70 -5.63 -13.34
CA ILE A 158 -11.97 -4.90 -13.44
C ILE A 158 -12.92 -5.59 -14.42
N LYS A 159 -12.39 -6.08 -15.54
CA LYS A 159 -13.17 -6.87 -16.49
C LYS A 159 -13.68 -8.16 -15.85
N GLN A 160 -12.83 -8.92 -15.16
CA GLN A 160 -13.26 -10.14 -14.46
C GLN A 160 -14.37 -9.85 -13.43
N LEU A 161 -14.20 -8.82 -12.60
CA LEU A 161 -15.22 -8.40 -11.63
C LEU A 161 -16.54 -7.99 -12.30
N THR A 162 -16.47 -7.31 -13.44
CA THR A 162 -17.65 -6.94 -14.23
C THR A 162 -18.34 -8.16 -14.82
N ASP A 163 -17.57 -9.15 -15.29
CA ASP A 163 -18.09 -10.39 -15.86
C ASP A 163 -18.83 -11.24 -14.79
N LEU A 164 -18.49 -11.09 -13.50
CA LEU A 164 -19.19 -11.73 -12.37
C LEU A 164 -20.56 -11.09 -12.03
N LEU A 165 -20.86 -9.90 -12.56
CA LEU A 165 -22.16 -9.27 -12.32
C LEU A 165 -23.29 -10.02 -13.06
N PRO A 166 -24.52 -10.02 -12.52
CA PRO A 166 -25.67 -10.60 -13.20
C PRO A 166 -25.87 -9.98 -14.59
N GLN A 167 -25.77 -10.82 -15.63
CA GLN A 167 -25.96 -10.38 -17.01
C GLN A 167 -27.46 -10.27 -17.32
N PRO A 168 -27.90 -9.26 -18.08
CA PRO A 168 -29.30 -9.16 -18.50
C PRO A 168 -29.69 -10.40 -19.31
N LYS A 169 -30.83 -11.03 -18.98
CA LYS A 169 -31.38 -12.15 -19.75
C LYS A 169 -31.65 -11.67 -21.17
N ASN A 170 -30.91 -12.22 -22.13
CA ASN A 170 -31.06 -11.89 -23.54
C ASN A 170 -32.25 -12.69 -24.10
N ASP A 171 -33.48 -12.18 -23.95
CA ASP A 171 -34.73 -12.79 -24.46
C ASP A 171 -34.87 -12.66 -25.99
N ARG A 172 -33.89 -13.15 -26.75
CA ARG A 172 -33.92 -13.13 -28.23
C ARG A 172 -34.36 -14.45 -28.89
N LYS A 173 -34.77 -15.48 -28.14
CA LYS A 173 -35.23 -16.76 -28.71
C LYS A 173 -36.73 -17.07 -28.63
N SER A 174 -37.57 -16.17 -28.11
CA SER A 174 -39.02 -16.43 -27.99
C SER A 174 -39.87 -16.01 -29.21
N LYS A 175 -39.34 -15.17 -30.13
CA LYS A 175 -40.14 -14.62 -31.25
C LYS A 175 -40.13 -15.44 -32.56
N LEU A 176 -39.54 -16.64 -32.60
CA LEU A 176 -39.38 -17.43 -33.83
C LEU A 176 -40.17 -18.74 -33.90
N LEU A 177 -41.09 -19.00 -32.95
CA LEU A 177 -41.92 -20.22 -32.94
C LEU A 177 -43.43 -19.99 -32.95
N GLY A 178 -43.89 -18.78 -33.28
CA GLY A 178 -45.30 -18.53 -33.60
C GLY A 178 -45.51 -18.52 -35.12
N ARG A 179 -45.59 -19.70 -35.72
CA ARG A 179 -46.26 -19.90 -37.03
C ARG A 179 -47.72 -20.25 -36.78
#